data_AF-A0A5J4QDM9-F1
#
_entry.id   AF-A0A5J4QDM9-F1
#
_cell.length_a   1.000
_cell.length_b   1.000
_cell.length_c   1.000
_cell.angle_alpha   90.00
_cell.angle_beta   90.00
_cell.angle_gamma   90.00
#
_symmetry.space_group_name_H-M   'P 1'
#
loop_
_entity.id
_entity.type
_entity.pdbx_description
1 polymer ?
#
loop_
_entity_poly.entity_id
_entity_poly.type
_entity_poly.pdbx_seq_one_letter_code
_entity_poly.pdbx_strand_id
1 'polypeptide(L)'
;MNLDNVNDILYRGKDAKSIFQQTIEWLGYILDGAKIDIKGRDKESSVLYMLLNNKNNSYAYKPANVGFGYSYVLPLIVTGLIAKPEEIIIIENPEAHLHPKAQSRITEFFAKVASCGIQIFIESHSEHILNGLRISALKTEIAIDTNDISIHYFNEKFGSEQLVMDEKAKITNWPYGFFDQQETDLAEIFKYSR
;
A
#
# COMPACT_ATOMS: atom_id res chain seq x y z
N MET A 1 -15.61 -14.02 -18.99
CA MET A 1 -15.38 -13.02 -17.93
C MET A 1 -14.10 -12.29 -18.34
N ASN A 2 -14.19 -10.99 -18.68
CA ASN A 2 -13.05 -10.29 -19.28
C ASN A 2 -12.09 -9.88 -18.15
N LEU A 3 -11.12 -10.74 -17.82
CA LEU A 3 -10.09 -10.49 -16.82
C LEU A 3 -9.16 -9.32 -17.21
N ASP A 4 -9.33 -8.73 -18.40
CA ASP A 4 -8.36 -7.76 -18.91
C ASP A 4 -8.58 -6.32 -18.46
N ASN A 5 -9.73 -5.97 -17.86
CA ASN A 5 -10.03 -4.59 -17.51
C ASN A 5 -10.00 -4.35 -15.99
N VAL A 6 -9.08 -3.48 -15.56
CA VAL A 6 -9.01 -2.93 -14.20
C VAL A 6 -10.08 -1.85 -14.02
N ASN A 7 -10.57 -1.65 -12.79
CA ASN A 7 -11.44 -0.52 -12.45
C ASN A 7 -10.73 0.82 -12.72
N ASP A 8 -11.39 1.74 -13.43
CA ASP A 8 -10.84 3.04 -13.82
C ASP A 8 -10.32 3.88 -12.63
N ILE A 9 -10.89 3.71 -11.42
CA ILE A 9 -10.45 4.40 -10.19
C ILE A 9 -9.02 4.01 -9.79
N LEU A 10 -8.61 2.79 -10.15
CA LEU A 10 -7.29 2.23 -9.89
C LEU A 10 -6.27 2.59 -10.96
N TYR A 11 -6.65 3.33 -12.01
CA TYR A 11 -5.73 3.65 -13.09
C TYR A 11 -4.61 4.58 -12.64
N ARG A 12 -3.38 4.18 -13.00
CA ARG A 12 -2.17 4.98 -12.90
C ARG A 12 -1.45 4.97 -14.25
N GLY A 13 -0.87 6.11 -14.63
CA GLY A 13 -0.27 6.29 -15.97
C GLY A 13 -1.29 6.67 -17.04
N LYS A 14 -0.81 7.02 -18.24
CA LYS A 14 -1.66 7.62 -19.30
C LYS A 14 -2.23 6.64 -20.32
N ASP A 15 -1.72 5.41 -20.43
CA ASP A 15 -1.84 4.69 -21.72
C ASP A 15 -2.23 3.20 -21.69
N ALA A 16 -2.55 2.56 -20.54
CA ALA A 16 -3.06 1.17 -20.59
C ALA A 16 -3.94 0.72 -19.42
N LYS A 17 -4.93 -0.11 -19.75
CA LYS A 17 -6.02 -0.58 -18.85
C LYS A 17 -5.83 -1.99 -18.29
N SER A 18 -4.82 -2.72 -18.78
CA SER A 18 -4.62 -4.12 -18.42
C SER A 18 -4.12 -4.27 -16.98
N ILE A 19 -4.49 -5.38 -16.33
CA ILE A 19 -3.96 -5.74 -15.00
C ILE A 19 -2.43 -5.70 -15.02
N PHE A 20 -1.81 -6.24 -16.07
CA PHE A 20 -0.36 -6.30 -16.18
C PHE A 20 0.27 -4.89 -16.19
N GLN A 21 -0.24 -3.97 -17.01
CA GLN A 21 0.31 -2.62 -17.03
C GLN A 21 0.06 -1.91 -15.71
N GLN A 22 -1.17 -1.98 -15.18
CA GLN A 22 -1.50 -1.34 -13.91
C GLN A 22 -0.67 -1.89 -12.75
N THR A 23 -0.34 -3.18 -12.78
CA THR A 23 0.58 -3.79 -11.82
C THR A 23 1.97 -3.13 -11.89
N ILE A 24 2.50 -2.92 -13.09
CA ILE A 24 3.81 -2.25 -13.27
C ILE A 24 3.75 -0.80 -12.81
N GLU A 25 2.70 -0.06 -13.16
CA GLU A 25 2.55 1.36 -12.78
C GLU A 25 2.44 1.53 -11.26
N TRP A 26 1.65 0.69 -10.60
CA TRP A 26 1.54 0.69 -9.14
C TRP A 26 2.83 0.27 -8.45
N LEU A 27 3.49 -0.78 -8.94
CA LEU A 27 4.75 -1.23 -8.38
C LEU A 27 5.84 -0.16 -8.55
N GLY A 28 5.90 0.46 -9.73
CA GLY A 28 6.79 1.58 -10.02
C GLY A 28 6.52 2.78 -9.12
N TYR A 29 5.27 3.11 -8.84
CA TYR A 29 4.94 4.14 -7.86
C TYR A 29 5.39 3.76 -6.46
N ILE A 30 4.98 2.59 -5.95
CA ILE A 30 5.23 2.17 -4.57
C ILE A 30 6.73 2.02 -4.28
N LEU A 31 7.47 1.37 -5.18
CA LEU A 31 8.90 1.07 -5.02
C LEU A 31 9.84 2.08 -5.72
N ASP A 32 9.32 3.25 -6.10
CA ASP A 32 10.09 4.38 -6.64
C ASP A 32 10.87 4.11 -7.94
N GLY A 33 10.17 3.49 -8.90
CA GLY A 33 10.61 3.25 -10.27
C GLY A 33 11.00 1.81 -10.56
N ALA A 34 10.51 0.88 -9.76
CA ALA A 34 10.47 -0.54 -10.09
C ALA A 34 9.83 -0.80 -11.46
N LYS A 35 10.42 -1.71 -12.23
CA LYS A 35 9.88 -2.20 -13.51
C LYS A 35 9.89 -3.72 -13.52
N ILE A 36 8.86 -4.30 -14.16
CA ILE A 36 8.78 -5.73 -14.45
C ILE A 36 8.87 -5.93 -15.96
N ASP A 37 9.73 -6.85 -16.38
CA ASP A 37 9.76 -7.41 -17.73
C ASP A 37 9.39 -8.90 -17.67
N ILE A 38 8.48 -9.34 -18.54
CA ILE A 38 8.08 -10.75 -18.64
C ILE A 38 8.46 -11.25 -20.04
N LYS A 39 9.40 -12.20 -20.08
CA LYS A 39 9.84 -12.85 -21.33
C LYS A 39 9.16 -14.22 -21.51
N GLY A 40 8.98 -14.63 -22.77
CA GLY A 40 8.35 -15.90 -23.13
C GLY A 40 6.86 -15.81 -23.44
N ARG A 41 6.29 -14.59 -23.45
CA ARG A 41 4.89 -14.31 -23.84
C ARG A 41 4.65 -14.44 -25.35
N ASP A 42 5.73 -14.32 -26.11
CA ASP A 42 5.84 -14.25 -27.57
C ASP A 42 6.13 -15.61 -28.23
N LYS A 43 6.43 -16.64 -27.43
CA LYS A 43 6.76 -17.98 -27.91
C LYS A 43 5.71 -18.95 -27.40
N GLU A 44 5.47 -20.06 -28.10
CA GLU A 44 4.75 -21.25 -27.58
C GLU A 44 5.56 -21.94 -26.45
N SER A 45 6.11 -21.15 -25.54
CA SER A 45 6.88 -21.57 -24.39
C SER A 45 5.92 -21.74 -23.22
N SER A 46 5.96 -22.90 -22.57
CA SER A 46 5.26 -23.13 -21.31
C SER A 46 5.93 -22.44 -20.12
N VAL A 47 7.07 -21.77 -20.33
CA VAL A 47 7.88 -21.15 -19.29
C VAL A 47 7.89 -19.63 -19.47
N LEU A 48 7.51 -18.93 -18.40
CA LEU A 48 7.60 -17.47 -18.27
C LEU A 48 8.81 -17.09 -17.42
N TYR A 49 9.54 -16.05 -17.84
CA TYR A 49 10.64 -15.48 -17.08
C TYR A 49 10.29 -14.07 -16.65
N MET A 50 10.23 -13.85 -15.34
CA MET A 50 10.09 -12.52 -14.75
C MET A 50 11.48 -11.93 -14.49
N LEU A 51 11.68 -10.69 -14.91
CA LEU A 51 12.86 -9.89 -14.60
C LEU A 51 12.43 -8.56 -13.99
N LEU A 52 13.20 -8.08 -13.02
CA LEU A 52 12.92 -6.89 -12.23
C LEU A 52 14.06 -5.89 -12.35
N ASN A 53 13.73 -4.61 -12.34
CA ASN A 53 14.70 -3.53 -12.44
C ASN A 53 14.27 -2.31 -11.62
N ASN A 54 15.22 -1.51 -11.16
CA ASN A 54 15.01 -0.21 -10.53
C ASN A 54 15.32 0.92 -11.54
N LYS A 55 14.71 2.09 -11.35
CA LYS A 55 14.74 3.29 -12.20
C LYS A 55 16.11 3.67 -12.77
N ASN A 56 17.18 3.39 -12.04
CA ASN A 56 18.54 3.87 -12.33
C ASN A 56 19.49 2.79 -12.88
N ASN A 57 18.99 1.60 -13.20
CA ASN A 57 19.84 0.51 -13.65
C ASN A 57 19.41 0.00 -15.03
N SER A 58 20.36 -0.29 -15.91
CA SER A 58 20.12 -0.93 -17.22
C SER A 58 20.04 -2.46 -17.11
N TYR A 59 20.45 -3.03 -15.98
CA TYR A 59 20.43 -4.47 -15.72
C TYR A 59 19.08 -4.94 -15.19
N ALA A 60 18.59 -6.05 -15.74
CA ALA A 60 17.40 -6.74 -15.26
C ALA A 60 17.80 -7.96 -14.43
N TYR A 61 17.18 -8.10 -13.25
CA TYR A 61 17.53 -9.11 -12.26
C TYR A 61 16.43 -10.14 -12.12
N LYS A 62 16.79 -11.39 -11.78
CA LYS A 62 15.80 -12.39 -11.38
C LYS A 62 15.15 -12.00 -10.05
N PRO A 63 13.89 -12.39 -9.77
CA PRO A 63 13.25 -12.15 -8.47
C PRO A 63 14.08 -12.60 -7.27
N ALA A 64 14.82 -13.72 -7.40
CA ALA A 64 15.73 -14.21 -6.36
C ALA A 64 16.93 -13.28 -6.06
N ASN A 65 17.19 -12.30 -6.92
CA ASN A 65 18.34 -11.40 -6.84
C ASN A 65 17.92 -9.94 -6.57
N VAL A 66 16.66 -9.69 -6.17
CA VAL A 66 16.19 -8.36 -5.75
C VAL A 66 15.75 -8.37 -4.28
N GLY A 67 15.57 -7.19 -3.69
CA GLY A 67 15.09 -7.07 -2.32
C GLY A 67 13.68 -7.65 -2.15
N PHE A 68 13.44 -8.25 -0.98
CA PHE A 68 12.18 -8.95 -0.65
C PHE A 68 10.91 -8.09 -0.83
N GLY A 69 11.01 -6.76 -0.70
CA GLY A 69 9.87 -5.85 -0.91
C GLY A 69 9.18 -6.00 -2.26
N TYR A 70 9.88 -6.40 -3.33
CA TYR A 70 9.26 -6.68 -4.63
C TYR A 70 8.31 -7.88 -4.56
N SER A 71 8.78 -8.97 -3.97
CA SER A 71 8.03 -10.23 -3.86
C SER A 71 6.83 -10.12 -2.92
N TYR A 72 6.91 -9.26 -1.90
CA TYR A 72 5.82 -9.03 -0.95
C TYR A 72 4.76 -8.07 -1.51
N VAL A 73 5.14 -7.00 -2.20
CA VAL A 73 4.20 -6.00 -2.71
C VAL A 73 3.44 -6.49 -3.94
N LEU A 74 4.09 -7.24 -4.82
CA LEU A 74 3.47 -7.72 -6.05
C LEU A 74 2.12 -8.44 -5.84
N PRO A 75 2.01 -9.47 -4.96
CA PRO A 75 0.72 -10.13 -4.74
C PRO A 75 -0.33 -9.20 -4.14
N LEU A 76 0.06 -8.21 -3.31
CA LEU A 76 -0.88 -7.23 -2.73
C LEU A 76 -1.48 -6.33 -3.83
N ILE A 77 -0.64 -5.85 -4.75
CA ILE A 77 -1.09 -5.05 -5.90
C ILE A 77 -2.01 -5.87 -6.79
N VAL A 78 -1.59 -7.07 -7.19
CA VAL A 78 -2.40 -7.91 -8.08
C VAL A 78 -3.74 -8.24 -7.44
N THR A 79 -3.75 -8.61 -6.15
CA THR A 79 -4.99 -8.90 -5.41
C THR A 79 -5.95 -7.71 -5.44
N GLY A 80 -5.47 -6.50 -5.14
CA GLY A 80 -6.32 -5.30 -5.20
C GLY A 80 -6.83 -4.96 -6.60
N LEU A 81 -6.04 -5.22 -7.65
CA LEU A 81 -6.43 -4.95 -9.04
C LEU A 81 -7.47 -5.93 -9.60
N ILE A 82 -7.50 -7.17 -9.11
CA ILE A 82 -8.43 -8.21 -9.57
C ILE A 82 -9.68 -8.33 -8.70
N ALA A 83 -9.65 -7.75 -7.51
CA ALA A 83 -10.77 -7.80 -6.57
C ALA A 83 -12.00 -7.10 -7.14
N LYS A 84 -13.16 -7.66 -6.82
CA LYS A 84 -14.47 -7.17 -7.27
C LYS A 84 -15.19 -6.48 -6.11
N PRO A 85 -16.13 -5.55 -6.42
CA PRO A 85 -17.00 -4.98 -5.40
C PRO A 85 -17.63 -6.07 -4.53
N GLU A 86 -17.80 -5.79 -3.25
CA GLU A 86 -18.33 -6.69 -2.20
C GLU A 86 -17.38 -7.82 -1.76
N GLU A 87 -16.19 -7.97 -2.36
CA GLU A 87 -15.17 -8.87 -1.85
C GLU A 87 -14.45 -8.30 -0.62
N ILE A 88 -13.84 -9.19 0.15
CA ILE A 88 -13.06 -8.86 1.34
C ILE A 88 -11.60 -9.21 1.09
N ILE A 89 -10.71 -8.28 1.39
CA ILE A 89 -9.26 -8.49 1.41
C ILE A 89 -8.77 -8.35 2.86
N ILE A 90 -8.02 -9.33 3.34
CA ILE A 90 -7.38 -9.30 4.66
C ILE A 90 -5.87 -9.32 4.43
N ILE A 91 -5.17 -8.37 5.05
CA ILE A 91 -3.74 -8.15 4.85
C ILE A 91 -3.07 -8.10 6.23
N GLU A 92 -2.06 -8.94 6.41
CA GLU A 92 -1.19 -8.98 7.59
C GLU A 92 0.16 -8.36 7.23
N ASN A 93 0.66 -7.47 8.10
CA ASN A 93 1.93 -6.74 7.99
C ASN A 93 2.33 -6.32 6.55
N PRO A 94 1.53 -5.52 5.81
CA PRO A 94 1.89 -5.05 4.47
C PRO A 94 3.18 -4.21 4.42
N GLU A 95 3.66 -3.74 5.56
CA GLU A 95 4.88 -2.97 5.72
C GLU A 95 6.17 -3.80 5.66
N ALA A 96 6.08 -5.13 5.72
CA ALA A 96 7.23 -6.01 5.79
C ALA A 96 8.20 -5.76 4.63
N HIS A 97 9.48 -5.55 4.96
CA HIS A 97 10.56 -5.27 4.01
C HIS A 97 10.38 -4.02 3.13
N LEU A 98 9.49 -3.09 3.52
CA LEU A 98 9.29 -1.82 2.83
C LEU A 98 9.89 -0.65 3.61
N HIS A 99 10.43 0.31 2.86
CA HIS A 99 10.79 1.61 3.42
C HIS A 99 9.53 2.41 3.77
N PRO A 100 9.59 3.32 4.76
CA PRO A 100 8.48 4.20 5.16
C PRO A 100 7.66 4.81 4.01
N LYS A 101 8.36 5.35 3.00
CA LYS A 101 7.75 5.95 1.82
C LYS A 101 6.90 4.95 1.03
N ALA A 102 7.38 3.72 0.88
CA ALA A 102 6.65 2.66 0.18
C ALA A 102 5.42 2.19 0.97
N GLN A 103 5.52 2.13 2.30
CA GLN A 103 4.39 1.81 3.19
C GLN A 103 3.25 2.83 3.05
N SER A 104 3.56 4.12 3.05
CA SER A 104 2.55 5.17 2.82
C SER A 104 1.91 5.05 1.42
N ARG A 105 2.72 4.75 0.38
CA ARG A 105 2.23 4.61 -1.01
C ARG A 105 1.36 3.37 -1.24
N ILE A 106 1.70 2.23 -0.64
CA ILE A 106 0.84 1.03 -0.76
C ILE A 106 -0.48 1.23 -0.01
N THR A 107 -0.47 2.04 1.05
CA THR A 107 -1.71 2.40 1.74
C THR A 107 -2.63 3.27 0.88
N GLU A 108 -2.08 4.22 0.11
CA GLU A 108 -2.83 4.98 -0.90
C GLU A 108 -3.49 4.03 -1.93
N PHE A 109 -2.78 2.97 -2.32
CA PHE A 109 -3.33 1.94 -3.20
C PHE A 109 -4.51 1.22 -2.54
N PHE A 110 -4.37 0.75 -1.30
CA PHE A 110 -5.46 0.09 -0.58
C PHE A 110 -6.68 1.00 -0.40
N ALA A 111 -6.48 2.27 -0.07
CA ALA A 111 -7.54 3.27 0.01
C ALA A 111 -8.34 3.38 -1.31
N LYS A 112 -7.65 3.38 -2.46
CA LYS A 112 -8.31 3.37 -3.77
C LYS A 112 -9.02 2.05 -4.07
N VAL A 113 -8.47 0.91 -3.66
CA VAL A 113 -9.16 -0.39 -3.76
C VAL A 113 -10.44 -0.38 -2.93
N ALA A 114 -10.39 0.15 -1.71
CA ALA A 114 -11.57 0.29 -0.85
C ALA A 114 -12.66 1.17 -1.49
N SER A 115 -12.29 2.29 -2.13
CA SER A 115 -13.25 3.14 -2.86
C SER A 115 -13.95 2.45 -4.05
N CYS A 116 -13.47 1.28 -4.47
CA CYS A 116 -14.13 0.47 -5.49
C CYS A 116 -15.23 -0.46 -4.90
N GLY A 117 -15.56 -0.33 -3.61
CA GLY A 117 -16.54 -1.15 -2.92
C GLY A 117 -15.98 -2.45 -2.35
N ILE A 118 -14.66 -2.54 -2.15
CA ILE A 118 -13.98 -3.70 -1.54
C ILE A 118 -13.74 -3.41 -0.06
N GLN A 119 -14.05 -4.37 0.81
CA GLN A 119 -13.75 -4.24 2.23
C GLN A 119 -12.31 -4.70 2.50
N ILE A 120 -11.51 -3.85 3.15
CA ILE A 120 -10.10 -4.17 3.44
C ILE A 120 -9.86 -4.17 4.95
N PHE A 121 -9.31 -5.26 5.46
CA PHE A 121 -8.77 -5.36 6.81
C PHE A 121 -7.25 -5.36 6.74
N ILE A 122 -6.62 -4.48 7.50
CA ILE A 122 -5.16 -4.37 7.57
C ILE A 122 -4.76 -4.51 9.03
N GLU A 123 -3.95 -5.53 9.31
CA GLU A 123 -3.15 -5.61 10.52
C GLU A 123 -1.78 -5.01 10.22
N SER A 124 -1.29 -4.12 11.10
CA SER A 124 -0.06 -3.37 10.89
C SER A 124 0.46 -2.80 12.20
N HIS A 125 1.79 -2.80 12.33
CA HIS A 125 2.53 -2.10 13.37
C HIS A 125 3.16 -0.79 12.87
N SER A 126 2.99 -0.47 11.60
CA SER A 126 3.56 0.72 10.97
C SER A 126 2.70 1.97 11.16
N GLU A 127 3.33 3.04 11.67
CA GLU A 127 2.77 4.39 11.69
C GLU A 127 2.56 4.95 10.28
N HIS A 128 3.38 4.53 9.30
CA HIS A 128 3.30 5.02 7.93
C HIS A 128 2.10 4.44 7.19
N ILE A 129 1.65 3.23 7.57
CA ILE A 129 0.37 2.68 7.12
C ILE A 129 -0.77 3.51 7.73
N LEU A 130 -0.80 3.69 9.05
CA LEU A 130 -1.85 4.49 9.72
C LEU A 130 -1.94 5.91 9.14
N ASN A 131 -0.80 6.59 9.02
CA ASN A 131 -0.74 7.94 8.45
C ASN A 131 -1.07 7.95 6.96
N GLY A 132 -0.73 6.90 6.21
CA GLY A 132 -1.15 6.71 4.82
C GLY A 132 -2.68 6.67 4.66
N LEU A 133 -3.39 5.97 5.57
CA LEU A 133 -4.85 5.92 5.58
C LEU A 133 -5.45 7.30 5.88
N ARG A 134 -4.94 7.96 6.93
CA ARG A 134 -5.35 9.31 7.33
C ARG A 134 -5.18 10.32 6.21
N ILE A 135 -4.03 10.30 5.52
CA ILE A 135 -3.78 11.17 4.36
C ILE A 135 -4.73 10.83 3.20
N SER A 136 -5.00 9.54 2.97
CA SER A 136 -5.88 9.10 1.88
C SER A 136 -7.32 9.56 2.08
N ALA A 137 -7.82 9.59 3.33
CA ALA A 137 -9.14 10.14 3.66
C ALA A 137 -9.28 11.65 3.41
N LEU A 138 -8.16 12.38 3.39
CA LEU A 138 -8.15 13.83 3.12
C LEU A 138 -7.97 14.17 1.64
N LYS A 139 -7.59 13.18 0.82
CA LYS A 139 -7.32 13.35 -0.61
C LYS A 139 -8.60 13.28 -1.42
N THR A 140 -9.02 14.40 -2.00
CA THR A 140 -10.26 14.49 -2.81
C THR A 140 -10.29 13.56 -4.03
N GLU A 141 -9.13 13.09 -4.49
CA GLU A 141 -9.01 12.16 -5.62
C GLU A 141 -9.25 10.69 -5.25
N ILE A 142 -9.45 10.39 -3.96
CA ILE A 142 -9.79 9.06 -3.45
C ILE A 142 -11.18 9.17 -2.84
N ALA A 143 -12.14 8.39 -3.35
CA ALA A 143 -13.52 8.41 -2.87
C ALA A 143 -13.67 7.58 -1.59
N ILE A 144 -12.93 7.95 -0.54
CA ILE A 144 -13.12 7.50 0.84
C ILE A 144 -13.03 8.73 1.76
N ASP A 145 -13.74 8.70 2.88
CA ASP A 145 -13.63 9.70 3.93
C ASP A 145 -13.34 9.06 5.31
N THR A 146 -13.32 9.89 6.36
CA THR A 146 -12.99 9.44 7.72
C THR A 146 -14.03 8.48 8.31
N ASN A 147 -15.27 8.46 7.80
CA ASN A 147 -16.32 7.53 8.22
C ASN A 147 -16.16 6.15 7.59
N ASP A 148 -15.46 6.04 6.46
CA ASP A 148 -15.15 4.77 5.80
C ASP A 148 -14.00 4.02 6.48
N ILE A 149 -13.30 4.66 7.43
CA ILE A 149 -12.11 4.13 8.09
C ILE A 149 -12.41 3.87 9.57
N SER A 150 -12.27 2.60 9.99
CA SER A 150 -12.24 2.24 11.41
C SER A 150 -10.84 1.77 11.80
N ILE A 151 -10.31 2.31 12.90
CA ILE A 151 -9.00 1.94 13.43
C ILE A 151 -9.18 1.37 14.83
N HIS A 152 -8.62 0.19 15.04
CA HIS A 152 -8.61 -0.49 16.33
C HIS A 152 -7.17 -0.69 16.79
N TYR A 153 -6.87 -0.17 17.97
CA TYR A 153 -5.62 -0.43 18.69
C TYR A 153 -5.80 -1.65 19.59
N PHE A 154 -4.84 -2.57 19.55
CA PHE A 154 -4.82 -3.73 20.43
C PHE A 154 -3.75 -3.52 21.51
N ASN A 155 -4.16 -3.49 22.76
CA ASN A 155 -3.26 -3.30 23.90
C ASN A 155 -2.64 -4.64 24.37
N GLU A 156 -1.67 -4.57 25.30
CA GLU A 156 -0.97 -5.75 25.83
C GLU A 156 -1.88 -6.79 26.52
N LYS A 157 -3.10 -6.38 26.91
CA LYS A 157 -4.10 -7.26 27.51
C LYS A 157 -5.03 -7.90 26.47
N PHE A 158 -4.70 -7.78 25.18
CA PHE A 158 -5.53 -8.19 24.05
C PHE A 158 -6.92 -7.51 24.01
N GLY A 159 -7.05 -6.35 24.67
CA GLY A 159 -8.22 -5.50 24.54
C GLY A 159 -8.16 -4.65 23.27
N SER A 160 -9.28 -4.51 22.58
CA SER A 160 -9.40 -3.61 21.43
C SER A 160 -9.98 -2.26 21.84
N GLU A 161 -9.29 -1.18 21.49
CA GLU A 161 -9.73 0.20 21.69
C GLU A 161 -9.90 0.88 20.32
N GLN A 162 -11.07 1.43 20.04
CA GLN A 162 -11.30 2.13 18.78
C GLN A 162 -10.67 3.53 18.84
N LEU A 163 -9.86 3.87 17.85
CA LEU A 163 -9.30 5.21 17.71
C LEU A 163 -10.28 6.09 16.92
N VAL A 164 -10.70 7.20 17.52
CA VAL A 164 -11.69 8.13 16.97
C VAL A 164 -10.98 9.20 16.17
N MET A 165 -11.30 9.23 14.87
CA MET A 165 -10.77 10.18 13.90
C MET A 165 -11.78 11.33 13.66
N ASP A 166 -11.30 12.58 13.68
CA ASP A 166 -12.10 13.74 13.28
C ASP A 166 -12.08 13.99 11.76
N GLU A 167 -12.87 14.94 11.27
CA GLU A 167 -12.96 15.32 9.85
C GLU A 167 -11.62 15.80 9.25
N LYS A 168 -10.63 16.16 10.09
CA LYS A 168 -9.28 16.57 9.68
C LYS A 168 -8.29 15.41 9.79
N ALA A 169 -8.79 14.19 9.88
CA ALA A 169 -8.05 12.97 10.08
C ALA A 169 -7.14 12.98 11.32
N LYS A 170 -7.50 13.71 12.38
CA LYS A 170 -6.79 13.68 13.66
C LYS A 170 -7.39 12.63 14.57
N ILE A 171 -6.53 11.83 15.19
CA ILE A 171 -6.96 10.91 16.24
C ILE A 171 -7.06 11.68 17.55
N THR A 172 -8.21 11.60 18.18
CA THR A 172 -8.55 12.37 19.39
C THR A 172 -8.19 11.66 20.69
N ASN A 173 -8.07 10.34 20.65
CA ASN A 173 -7.82 9.47 21.80
C ASN A 173 -6.59 8.58 21.58
N TRP A 174 -5.44 9.18 21.30
CA TRP A 174 -4.18 8.44 21.14
C TRP A 174 -3.84 7.60 22.39
N PRO A 175 -3.50 6.31 22.22
CA PRO A 175 -2.93 5.52 23.31
C PRO A 175 -1.56 6.09 23.69
N TYR A 176 -1.30 6.23 24.99
CA TYR A 176 -0.04 6.76 25.49
C TYR A 176 1.13 5.82 25.16
N GLY A 177 2.23 6.38 24.64
CA GLY A 177 3.47 5.65 24.37
C GLY A 177 3.41 4.74 23.14
N PHE A 178 2.48 5.00 22.22
CA PHE A 178 2.34 4.27 20.96
C PHE A 178 2.87 5.14 19.82
N PHE A 179 2.00 5.62 18.92
CA PHE A 179 2.42 6.50 17.81
C PHE A 179 2.65 7.96 18.22
N ASP A 180 2.24 8.36 19.43
CA ASP A 180 2.57 9.66 20.05
C ASP A 180 4.04 9.73 20.54
N GLN A 181 4.70 8.57 20.72
CA GLN A 181 6.08 8.51 21.19
C GLN A 181 7.05 9.17 20.20
N GLN A 182 6.85 9.01 18.89
CA GLN A 182 7.71 9.66 17.89
C GLN A 182 7.64 11.20 18.00
N GLU A 183 6.43 11.75 18.14
CA GLU A 183 6.26 13.21 18.32
C GLU A 183 6.91 13.68 19.61
N THR A 184 6.78 12.89 20.68
CA THR A 184 7.40 13.14 21.98
C THR A 184 8.93 13.15 21.87
N ASP A 185 9.52 12.15 21.23
CA ASP A 185 10.96 12.03 21.02
C ASP A 185 11.51 13.19 20.18
N LEU A 186 10.82 13.56 19.10
CA LEU A 186 11.19 14.71 18.27
C LEU A 186 11.17 16.00 19.07
N ALA A 187 10.11 16.23 19.85
CA ALA A 187 10.01 17.39 20.73
C ALA A 187 11.14 17.42 21.78
N GLU A 188 11.53 16.26 22.30
CA GLU A 188 12.64 16.11 23.25
C GLU A 188 14.00 16.44 22.59
N ILE A 189 14.26 15.90 21.40
CA ILE A 189 15.47 16.18 20.60
C ILE A 189 15.61 17.69 20.34
N PHE A 190 14.51 18.38 20.02
CA PHE A 190 14.53 19.83 19.81
C PHE A 190 14.89 20.62 21.06
N LYS A 191 14.61 20.13 22.27
CA LYS A 191 15.03 20.77 23.52
C LYS A 191 16.54 20.67 23.73
N TYR A 192 17.14 19.52 23.38
CA TYR A 192 18.59 19.29 23.49
C TYR A 192 19.41 19.91 22.35
N SER A 193 18.74 20.32 21.27
CA SER A 193 19.36 20.98 20.12
C SER A 193 19.49 22.51 20.30
N ARG A 194 19.13 23.02 21.50
CA ARG A 194 19.27 24.43 21.91
C ARG A 194 20.33 24.55 23.00
#